data_AF-A0A447IMY9-F1
#
_entry.id   AF-A0A447IMY9-F1
#
_cell.length_a   1.000
_cell.length_b   1.000
_cell.length_c   1.000
_cell.angle_alpha   90.00
_cell.angle_beta   90.00
_cell.angle_gamma   90.00
#
_symmetry.space_group_name_H-M   'P 1'
#
loop_
_entity.id
_entity.type
_entity.pdbx_description
1 polymer ?
#
loop_
_entity_poly.entity_id
_entity_poly.type
_entity_poly.pdbx_seq_one_letter_code
_entity_poly.pdbx_strand_id
1 'polypeptide(L)' 'MTDLPTIDHATVAPAAEGFAAKPLADTPEAHAAFQQATKEFAFSQTAWEVAMTNAGRFEAWDRVLFVPVG' A
#
# COMPACT_ATOMS: atom_id res chain seq x y z
N MET A 1 10.91 -8.50 15.93
CA MET A 1 9.72 -7.90 15.29
C MET A 1 10.04 -7.84 13.82
N THR A 2 9.17 -8.31 12.94
CA THR A 2 9.40 -8.22 11.49
C THR A 2 9.29 -6.75 11.10
N ASP A 3 10.39 -6.14 10.65
CA ASP A 3 10.37 -4.76 10.16
C ASP A 3 9.49 -4.70 8.91
N LEU A 4 8.37 -3.99 9.02
CA LEU A 4 7.50 -3.73 7.88
C LEU A 4 8.13 -2.66 6.99
N PRO A 5 7.99 -2.76 5.67
CA PRO A 5 8.48 -1.71 4.79
C PRO A 5 7.72 -0.42 5.02
N THR A 6 8.41 0.69 4.82
CA THR A 6 7.81 2.02 4.79
C THR A 6 7.38 2.35 3.37
N ILE A 7 6.16 2.87 3.20
CA ILE A 7 5.66 3.40 1.95
C ILE A 7 5.28 4.86 2.21
N ASP A 8 5.79 5.78 1.41
CA ASP A 8 5.46 7.19 1.55
C ASP A 8 3.94 7.40 1.40
N HIS A 9 3.40 8.35 2.17
CA HIS A 9 1.97 8.64 2.20
C HIS A 9 1.06 7.47 2.62
N ALA A 10 1.61 6.40 3.21
CA ALA A 10 0.85 5.26 3.69
C ALA A 10 1.08 4.96 5.18
N THR A 11 0.03 4.49 5.86
CA THR A 11 0.17 3.69 7.08
C THR A 11 0.27 2.23 6.70
N VAL A 12 1.25 1.54 7.27
CA VAL A 12 1.51 0.11 7.02
C VAL A 12 1.21 -0.68 8.29
N ALA A 13 0.51 -1.80 8.15
CA ALA A 13 0.18 -2.70 9.25
C ALA A 13 0.31 -4.18 8.84
N PRO A 14 0.64 -5.09 9.78
CA PRO A 14 0.67 -6.52 9.49
C PRO A 14 -0.68 -7.04 8.98
N ALA A 15 -0.64 -8.00 8.06
CA ALA A 15 -1.80 -8.73 7.57
C ALA A 15 -1.51 -10.24 7.59
N ALA A 16 -2.54 -11.09 7.45
CA ALA A 16 -2.41 -12.54 7.56
C ALA A 16 -1.39 -13.14 6.57
N GLU A 17 -1.28 -12.56 5.37
CA GLU A 17 -0.43 -13.06 4.27
C GLU A 17 0.76 -12.14 3.96
N GLY A 18 0.98 -11.09 4.76
CA GLY A 18 1.99 -10.08 4.50
C GLY A 18 1.69 -8.77 5.22
N PHE A 19 1.47 -7.69 4.49
CA PHE A 19 1.12 -6.40 5.08
C PHE A 19 0.11 -5.61 4.26
N ALA A 20 -0.66 -4.75 4.93
CA ALA A 20 -1.60 -3.85 4.29
C ALA A 20 -1.12 -2.40 4.40
N ALA A 21 -1.31 -1.64 3.32
CA ALA A 21 -1.05 -0.21 3.25
C ALA A 21 -2.38 0.55 3.05
N LYS A 22 -2.51 1.70 3.71
CA LYS A 22 -3.66 2.62 3.61
C LYS A 22 -3.18 4.07 3.53
N PRO A 23 -3.92 4.99 2.89
CA PRO A 23 -3.56 6.42 2.88
C PRO A 23 -3.50 6.98 4.32
N LEU A 24 -2.62 7.97 4.54
CA LEU A 24 -2.46 8.62 5.85
C LEU A 24 -3.66 9.47 6.27
N ALA A 25 -4.42 10.00 5.30
CA ALA A 25 -5.57 10.86 5.54
C ALA A 25 -6.66 10.55 4.52
N ASP A 26 -7.90 10.85 4.90
CA ASP A 26 -9.10 10.52 4.13
C ASP A 26 -9.51 11.70 3.23
N THR A 27 -8.57 12.17 2.39
CA THR A 27 -8.77 13.28 1.44
C THR A 27 -8.39 12.86 0.01
N PRO A 28 -8.96 13.48 -1.04
CA PRO A 28 -8.62 13.14 -2.42
C PRO A 28 -7.10 13.17 -2.70
N GLU A 29 -6.40 14.17 -2.17
CA GLU A 29 -4.96 14.37 -2.36
C GLU A 29 -4.15 13.26 -1.70
N ALA A 30 -4.52 12.86 -0.49
CA ALA A 30 -3.85 11.79 0.24
C ALA A 30 -4.02 10.44 -0.45
N HIS A 31 -5.18 10.15 -1.03
CA HIS A 31 -5.43 8.91 -1.76
C HIS A 31 -4.70 8.86 -3.10
N ALA A 32 -4.65 9.99 -3.82
CA ALA A 32 -3.86 10.10 -5.04
C ALA A 32 -2.36 9.92 -4.78
N ALA A 33 -1.82 10.59 -3.74
CA ALA A 33 -0.43 10.45 -3.33
C ALA A 33 -0.11 9.01 -2.87
N PHE A 34 -0.99 8.41 -2.06
CA PHE A 34 -0.90 7.01 -1.65
C PHE A 34 -0.84 6.06 -2.84
N GLN A 35 -1.75 6.20 -3.81
CA GLN A 35 -1.80 5.35 -4.98
C GLN A 35 -0.51 5.47 -5.81
N GLN A 36 0.02 6.68 -5.99
CA GLN A 36 1.27 6.90 -6.70
C GLN A 36 2.46 6.25 -5.96
N ALA A 37 2.63 6.54 -4.67
CA ALA A 37 3.70 5.98 -3.85
C ALA A 37 3.65 4.45 -3.77
N THR A 38 2.44 3.88 -3.70
CA THR A 38 2.24 2.42 -3.66
C THR A 38 2.64 1.76 -4.99
N LYS A 39 2.36 2.40 -6.13
CA LYS A 39 2.82 1.92 -7.44
C LYS A 39 4.34 1.98 -7.57
N GLU A 40 4.96 3.07 -7.11
CA GLU A 40 6.42 3.22 -7.12
C GLU A 40 7.11 2.21 -6.20
N PHE A 41 6.57 1.96 -5.01
CA PHE A 41 7.03 0.91 -4.11
C PHE A 41 6.92 -0.48 -4.77
N ALA A 42 5.75 -0.81 -5.33
CA ALA A 42 5.54 -2.09 -6.00
C ALA A 42 6.47 -2.30 -7.21
N PHE A 43 6.84 -1.23 -7.91
CA PHE A 43 7.76 -1.30 -9.04
C PHE A 43 9.23 -1.43 -8.61
N SER A 44 9.61 -0.87 -7.47
CA SER A 44 11.00 -0.83 -6.99
C SER A 44 11.41 -2.01 -6.11
N GLN A 45 10.45 -2.70 -5.51
CA GLN A 45 10.72 -3.82 -4.59
C GLN A 45 10.60 -5.17 -5.29
N THR A 46 11.52 -6.08 -4.95
CA THR A 46 11.53 -7.46 -5.46
C THR A 46 11.03 -8.49 -4.46
N ALA A 47 10.90 -8.10 -3.18
CA ALA A 47 10.50 -9.00 -2.11
C ALA A 47 8.98 -9.07 -1.90
N TRP A 48 8.22 -8.12 -2.45
CA TRP A 48 6.79 -7.96 -2.22
C TRP A 48 6.05 -7.74 -3.53
N GLU A 49 4.89 -8.37 -3.69
CA GLU A 49 3.99 -8.15 -4.83
C GLU A 49 2.59 -7.70 -4.36
N VAL A 50 1.88 -6.97 -5.22
CA VAL A 50 0.52 -6.52 -4.95
C VAL A 50 -0.45 -7.68 -5.16
N ALA A 51 -1.01 -8.20 -4.07
CA ALA A 51 -2.02 -9.26 -4.13
C ALA A 51 -3.43 -8.70 -4.38
N MET A 52 -3.76 -7.55 -3.78
CA MET A 52 -5.09 -6.97 -3.87
C MET A 52 -5.06 -5.45 -3.74
N THR A 53 -5.86 -4.76 -4.54
CA THR A 53 -6.15 -3.32 -4.39
C THR A 53 -7.65 -3.14 -4.13
N ASN A 54 -7.99 -2.19 -3.26
CA ASN A 54 -9.37 -1.77 -3.02
C ASN A 54 -9.55 -0.33 -3.51
N ALA A 55 -10.45 -0.14 -4.47
CA ALA A 55 -10.80 1.17 -5.00
C ALA A 55 -11.72 1.91 -4.03
N GLY A 56 -11.40 3.18 -3.81
CA GLY A 56 -12.05 4.04 -2.86
C GLY A 56 -13.03 5.04 -3.42
N ARG A 57 -13.52 5.89 -2.52
CA ARG A 57 -14.51 6.94 -2.82
C ARG A 57 -14.01 8.07 -3.73
N PHE A 58 -12.69 8.19 -3.93
CA PHE A 58 -12.05 9.27 -4.68
C PHE A 58 -11.46 8.83 -6.03
N GLU A 59 -11.96 7.74 -6.60
CA GLU A 59 -11.40 7.11 -7.82
C GLU A 59 -9.92 6.68 -7.67
N ALA A 60 -9.43 6.64 -6.42
CA ALA A 60 -8.08 6.25 -6.03
C ALA A 60 -8.13 5.07 -5.05
N TRP A 61 -6.99 4.46 -4.74
CA TRP A 61 -6.95 3.30 -3.85
C TRP A 61 -7.14 3.71 -2.37
N ASP A 62 -7.95 2.95 -1.64
CA ASP A 62 -8.15 3.10 -0.18
C ASP A 62 -7.32 2.11 0.61
N ARG A 63 -6.92 1.00 -0.02
CA ARG A 63 -6.13 -0.05 0.61
C ARG A 63 -5.42 -0.89 -0.44
N VAL A 64 -4.21 -1.32 -0.11
CA VAL A 64 -3.47 -2.33 -0.88
C VAL A 64 -2.94 -3.41 0.07
N LEU A 65 -3.00 -4.67 -0.36
CA LEU A 65 -2.38 -5.81 0.31
C LEU A 65 -1.15 -6.25 -0.47
N PHE A 66 -0.03 -6.36 0.23
CA PHE A 66 1.22 -6.90 -0.26
C PHE A 66 1.50 -8.26 0.37
N VAL A 67 1.98 -9.19 -0.46
CA VAL A 67 2.41 -10.53 -0.03
C VAL A 67 3.87 -10.75 -0.45
N PRO A 68 4.64 -11.59 0.25
CA PRO A 68 6.00 -11.92 -0.16
C PRO A 68 6.00 -12.59 -1.53
N VAL A 69 6.97 -12.26 -2.37
CA VAL A 69 7.22 -13.02 -3.61
C VAL A 69 7.69 -14.43 -3.23
N GLY A 70 7.04 -15.45 -3.82
CA GLY A 70 7.30 -16.88 -3.55
C GLY A 70 8.57 -17.44 -4.16
#